data_AF-A0A959DDL5-F1
#
_entry.id   AF-A0A959DDL5-F1
#
_cell.length_a   1.000
_cell.length_b   1.000
_cell.length_c   1.000
_cell.angle_alpha   90.00
_cell.angle_beta   90.00
_cell.angle_gamma   90.00
#
_symmetry.space_group_name_H-M   'P 1'
#
loop_
_entity.id
_entity.type
_entity.pdbx_description
1 polymer ?
#
loop_
_entity_poly.entity_id
_entity_poly.type
_entity_poly.pdbx_seq_one_letter_code
_entity_poly.pdbx_strand_id
1 'polypeptide(L)'
;FRDYLYIPLGGSRGSVGNKIRNTFVIFIVSGFWHGANWTFIIWGALNALYFLPLLLAGRNRQNLDTVAQGNWLPSARETLQMLLTFGMTVLAWICFRAESVGQAIQYIEGIFQTSLTTFPDVFPIHVLIGIVVVVLVEWIHREKQHGLQLDPNVTPRPLRWGIYMILSFLVAFFMGEPNPFIYFQF
;
A
#
# COMPACT_ATOMS: atom_id res chain seq x y z
N PHE A 1 3.62 -15.58 -1.60
CA PHE A 1 2.30 -16.07 -2.07
C PHE A 1 2.24 -16.36 -3.57
N ARG A 2 2.64 -15.44 -4.47
CA ARG A 2 2.59 -15.72 -5.92
C ARG A 2 3.40 -16.94 -6.33
N ASP A 3 4.70 -16.94 -6.07
CA ASP A 3 5.58 -17.97 -6.63
C ASP A 3 5.48 -19.32 -5.90
N TYR A 4 5.11 -19.28 -4.61
CA TYR A 4 5.03 -20.46 -3.75
C TYR A 4 3.63 -21.07 -3.60
N LEU A 5 2.56 -20.34 -3.98
CA LEU A 5 1.19 -20.83 -3.85
C LEU A 5 0.40 -20.60 -5.15
N TYR A 6 0.37 -19.38 -5.68
CA TYR A 6 -0.42 -19.08 -6.88
C TYR A 6 0.04 -19.89 -8.10
N ILE A 7 1.34 -19.87 -8.41
CA ILE A 7 1.92 -20.58 -9.57
C ILE A 7 1.75 -22.10 -9.43
N PRO A 8 2.09 -22.74 -8.28
CA PRO A 8 1.82 -24.17 -8.06
C PRO A 8 0.36 -24.58 -8.23
N LEU A 9 -0.61 -23.72 -7.88
CA LEU A 9 -2.05 -23.97 -8.08
C LEU A 9 -2.52 -23.84 -9.55
N GLY A 10 -1.60 -23.56 -10.48
CA GLY A 10 -1.87 -23.35 -11.91
C GLY A 10 -1.92 -21.87 -12.33
N GLY A 11 -1.74 -20.95 -11.39
CA GLY A 11 -1.68 -19.51 -11.64
C GLY A 11 -2.90 -19.00 -12.40
N SER A 12 -2.65 -18.22 -13.45
CA SER A 12 -3.69 -17.68 -14.36
C SER A 12 -3.98 -18.59 -15.57
N ARG A 13 -3.62 -19.88 -15.51
CA ARG A 13 -3.87 -20.86 -16.60
C ARG A 13 -5.19 -21.61 -16.37
N GLY A 14 -5.73 -22.20 -17.43
CA GLY A 14 -6.98 -22.98 -17.38
C GLY A 14 -8.26 -22.14 -17.41
N SER A 15 -9.36 -22.72 -16.92
CA SER A 15 -10.69 -22.11 -16.91
C SER A 15 -10.75 -20.86 -16.04
N VAL A 16 -11.71 -19.97 -16.32
CA VAL A 16 -11.95 -18.76 -15.51
C VAL A 16 -12.17 -19.12 -14.04
N GLY A 17 -12.97 -20.15 -13.76
CA GLY A 17 -13.22 -20.62 -12.39
C GLY A 17 -11.95 -21.00 -11.62
N ASN A 18 -10.98 -21.66 -12.28
CA ASN A 18 -9.70 -21.98 -11.66
C ASN A 18 -8.91 -20.72 -11.29
N LYS A 19 -8.91 -19.71 -12.17
CA LYS A 19 -8.21 -18.44 -11.92
C LYS A 19 -8.83 -17.69 -10.73
N ILE A 20 -10.16 -17.65 -10.65
CA ILE A 20 -10.90 -17.04 -9.54
C ILE A 20 -10.55 -17.77 -8.24
N ARG A 21 -10.71 -19.10 -8.20
CA ARG A 21 -10.38 -19.93 -7.04
C ARG A 21 -8.94 -19.69 -6.58
N ASN A 22 -7.98 -19.76 -7.50
CA ASN A 22 -6.56 -19.59 -7.17
C ASN A 22 -6.29 -18.19 -6.58
N THR A 23 -6.95 -17.15 -7.10
CA THR A 23 -6.85 -15.77 -6.59
C THR A 23 -7.39 -15.67 -5.16
N PHE A 24 -8.58 -16.20 -4.91
CA PHE A 24 -9.16 -16.19 -3.56
C PHE A 24 -8.31 -16.98 -2.57
N VAL A 25 -7.82 -18.16 -2.96
CA VAL A 25 -6.95 -18.98 -2.11
C VAL A 25 -5.70 -18.19 -1.71
N ILE A 26 -5.01 -17.52 -2.63
CA ILE A 26 -3.77 -16.83 -2.26
C ILE A 26 -4.00 -15.64 -1.33
N PHE A 27 -5.08 -14.88 -1.50
CA PHE A 27 -5.34 -13.72 -0.65
C PHE A 27 -5.90 -14.13 0.72
N ILE A 28 -6.77 -15.15 0.79
CA ILE A 28 -7.28 -15.67 2.06
C ILE A 28 -6.14 -16.32 2.86
N VAL A 29 -5.29 -17.13 2.23
CA VAL A 29 -4.12 -17.72 2.91
C VAL A 29 -3.13 -16.62 3.32
N SER A 30 -2.99 -15.55 2.55
CA SER A 30 -2.24 -14.36 2.99
C SER A 30 -2.86 -13.69 4.21
N GLY A 31 -4.19 -13.62 4.30
CA GLY A 31 -4.90 -13.14 5.49
C GLY A 31 -4.62 -14.03 6.71
N PHE A 32 -4.75 -15.35 6.57
CA PHE A 32 -4.41 -16.30 7.64
C PHE A 32 -2.97 -16.19 8.12
N TRP A 33 -2.04 -15.89 7.21
CA TRP A 33 -0.64 -15.65 7.59
C TRP A 33 -0.47 -14.43 8.50
N HIS A 34 -1.37 -13.44 8.40
CA HIS A 34 -1.38 -12.25 9.25
C HIS A 34 -2.04 -12.45 10.62
N GLY A 35 -2.92 -13.43 10.77
CA GLY A 35 -3.49 -13.81 12.06
C GLY A 35 -4.76 -14.64 11.93
N ALA A 36 -5.24 -15.18 13.06
CA ALA A 36 -6.42 -16.05 13.11
C ALA A 36 -7.76 -15.30 13.23
N ASN A 37 -7.74 -13.96 13.33
CA ASN A 37 -8.95 -13.15 13.42
C ASN A 37 -9.70 -13.10 12.09
N TRP A 38 -11.04 -13.10 12.15
CA TRP A 38 -11.92 -12.95 10.99
C TRP A 38 -11.65 -11.68 10.18
N THR A 39 -11.16 -10.64 10.84
CA THR A 39 -10.80 -9.38 10.20
C THR A 39 -9.73 -9.54 9.10
N PHE A 40 -8.75 -10.44 9.31
CA PHE A 40 -7.72 -10.75 8.30
C PHE A 40 -8.26 -11.57 7.13
N ILE A 41 -9.23 -12.46 7.37
CA ILE A 41 -9.89 -13.22 6.30
C ILE A 41 -10.71 -12.27 5.42
N ILE A 42 -11.46 -11.35 6.03
CA ILE A 42 -12.22 -10.32 5.31
C ILE A 42 -11.28 -9.42 4.50
N TRP A 43 -10.16 -8.98 5.10
CA TRP A 43 -9.13 -8.22 4.38
C TRP A 43 -8.62 -8.97 3.14
N GLY A 44 -8.31 -10.27 3.27
CA GLY A 44 -7.89 -11.09 2.14
C GLY A 44 -8.98 -11.21 1.07
N ALA A 45 -10.22 -11.47 1.48
CA ALA A 45 -11.36 -11.57 0.57
C ALA A 45 -11.61 -10.26 -0.19
N LEU A 46 -11.51 -9.10 0.47
CA LEU A 46 -11.65 -7.78 -0.17
C LEU A 46 -10.58 -7.57 -1.24
N ASN A 47 -9.30 -7.87 -0.94
CA ASN A 47 -8.23 -7.76 -1.94
C ASN A 47 -8.44 -8.72 -3.13
N ALA A 48 -8.92 -9.94 -2.88
CA ALA A 48 -9.28 -10.87 -3.96
C ALA A 48 -10.41 -10.30 -4.84
N LEU A 49 -11.43 -9.70 -4.23
CA LEU A 49 -12.55 -9.06 -4.93
C LEU A 49 -12.08 -7.86 -5.75
N TYR A 50 -11.22 -6.99 -5.20
CA TYR A 50 -10.69 -5.83 -5.92
C TYR A 50 -9.80 -6.22 -7.11
N PHE A 51 -9.10 -7.34 -7.02
CA PHE A 51 -8.29 -7.85 -8.13
C PHE A 51 -9.13 -8.54 -9.23
N LEU A 52 -10.33 -9.00 -8.91
CA LEU A 52 -11.15 -9.82 -9.80
C LEU A 52 -11.51 -9.13 -11.14
N PRO A 53 -11.91 -7.84 -11.20
CA PRO A 53 -12.20 -7.17 -12.46
C PRO A 53 -11.00 -7.13 -13.40
N LEU A 54 -9.79 -6.90 -12.87
CA LEU A 54 -8.55 -6.92 -13.66
C LEU A 54 -8.33 -8.31 -14.25
N LEU A 55 -8.49 -9.34 -13.42
CA LEU A 55 -8.29 -10.75 -13.80
C LEU A 55 -9.25 -11.18 -14.91
N LEU A 56 -10.53 -10.86 -14.76
CA LEU A 56 -11.58 -11.22 -15.72
C LEU A 56 -11.44 -10.44 -17.03
N ALA A 57 -11.04 -9.17 -16.97
CA ALA A 57 -10.78 -8.36 -18.14
C ALA A 57 -9.46 -8.71 -18.85
N GLY A 58 -8.62 -9.56 -18.26
CA GLY A 58 -7.28 -9.87 -18.78
C GLY A 58 -6.33 -8.67 -18.75
N ARG A 59 -6.60 -7.67 -17.90
CA ARG A 59 -5.89 -6.39 -17.85
C ARG A 59 -4.80 -6.33 -16.78
N ASN A 60 -4.43 -7.47 -16.20
CA ASN A 60 -3.45 -7.59 -15.11
C ASN A 60 -2.04 -7.07 -15.45
N ARG A 61 -1.77 -6.75 -16.72
CA ARG A 61 -0.49 -6.25 -17.23
C ARG A 61 -0.66 -4.94 -18.02
N GLN A 62 -1.75 -4.24 -17.81
CA GLN A 62 -1.96 -2.89 -18.35
C GLN A 62 -1.47 -1.87 -17.32
N ASN A 63 -0.95 -0.74 -17.80
CA ASN A 63 -0.32 0.31 -16.97
C ASN A 63 0.94 -0.18 -16.23
N LEU A 64 1.87 -0.79 -16.96
CA LEU A 64 3.19 -1.17 -16.42
C LEU A 64 4.18 -0.01 -16.41
N ASP A 65 3.88 1.05 -17.15
CA ASP A 65 4.68 2.27 -17.21
C ASP A 65 4.49 3.10 -15.94
N THR A 66 5.45 3.98 -15.67
CA THR A 66 5.39 4.90 -14.53
C THR A 66 4.24 5.89 -14.70
N VAL A 67 3.50 6.14 -13.62
CA VAL A 67 2.43 7.15 -13.62
C VAL A 67 2.99 8.52 -13.99
N ALA A 68 2.27 9.27 -14.83
CA ALA A 68 2.66 10.58 -15.31
C ALA A 68 4.04 10.58 -16.01
N GLN A 69 4.38 9.52 -16.74
CA GLN A 69 5.67 9.42 -17.41
C GLN A 69 5.93 10.63 -18.32
N GLY A 70 7.09 11.25 -18.17
CA GLY A 70 7.50 12.44 -18.91
C GLY A 70 6.74 13.73 -18.57
N ASN A 71 5.82 13.71 -17.61
CA ASN A 71 5.00 14.85 -17.20
C ASN A 71 5.15 15.13 -15.70
N TRP A 72 4.91 16.34 -15.23
CA TRP A 72 4.97 16.62 -13.78
C TRP A 72 3.72 16.14 -13.03
N LEU A 73 2.57 16.15 -13.71
CA LEU A 73 1.27 15.83 -13.13
C LEU A 73 0.62 14.65 -13.87
N PRO A 74 -0.11 13.80 -13.15
CA PRO A 74 -0.90 12.74 -13.76
C PRO A 74 -2.06 13.31 -14.56
N SER A 75 -2.45 12.60 -15.62
CA SER A 75 -3.71 12.86 -16.30
C SER A 75 -4.90 12.62 -15.37
N ALA A 76 -6.06 13.21 -15.65
CA ALA A 76 -7.27 13.00 -14.84
C ALA A 76 -7.64 11.51 -14.69
N ARG A 77 -7.36 10.70 -15.73
CA ARG A 77 -7.57 9.25 -15.72
C ARG A 77 -6.63 8.56 -14.73
N GLU A 78 -5.34 8.88 -14.76
CA GLU A 78 -4.35 8.31 -13.82
C GLU A 78 -4.66 8.73 -12.39
N THR A 79 -5.00 10.01 -12.16
CA THR A 79 -5.44 10.50 -10.85
C THR A 79 -6.61 9.71 -10.32
N LEU A 80 -7.64 9.49 -11.14
CA LEU A 80 -8.80 8.69 -10.74
C LEU A 80 -8.41 7.24 -10.43
N GLN A 81 -7.55 6.62 -11.24
CA GLN A 81 -7.07 5.25 -10.99
C GLN A 81 -6.27 5.14 -9.68
N MET A 82 -5.41 6.12 -9.39
CA MET A 82 -4.66 6.19 -8.13
C MET A 82 -5.61 6.35 -6.94
N LEU A 83 -6.54 7.30 -7.00
CA LEU A 83 -7.51 7.55 -5.92
C LEU A 83 -8.41 6.34 -5.66
N LEU A 84 -8.89 5.67 -6.71
CA LEU A 84 -9.69 4.45 -6.56
C LEU A 84 -8.88 3.32 -5.91
N THR A 85 -7.65 3.08 -6.37
CA THR A 85 -6.79 2.03 -5.81
C THR A 85 -6.44 2.33 -4.36
N PHE A 86 -6.07 3.57 -4.07
CA PHE A 86 -5.78 4.02 -2.70
C PHE A 86 -7.01 3.89 -1.80
N GLY A 87 -8.17 4.36 -2.24
CA GLY A 87 -9.42 4.28 -1.48
C GLY A 87 -9.84 2.83 -1.17
N MET A 88 -9.81 1.94 -2.18
CA MET A 88 -10.06 0.51 -1.98
C MET A 88 -9.06 -0.10 -0.97
N THR A 89 -7.78 0.25 -1.11
CA THR A 89 -6.73 -0.24 -0.21
C THR A 89 -6.97 0.23 1.23
N VAL A 90 -7.20 1.53 1.44
CA VAL A 90 -7.45 2.09 2.77
C VAL A 90 -8.69 1.47 3.42
N LEU A 91 -9.78 1.27 2.65
CA LEU A 91 -10.97 0.59 3.15
C LEU A 91 -10.68 -0.85 3.59
N ALA A 92 -9.91 -1.62 2.82
CA ALA A 92 -9.49 -2.95 3.24
C ALA A 92 -8.61 -2.89 4.51
N TRP A 93 -7.71 -1.91 4.60
CA TRP A 93 -6.81 -1.74 5.75
C TRP A 93 -7.54 -1.43 7.07
N ILE A 94 -8.78 -0.93 7.03
CA ILE A 94 -9.63 -0.83 8.23
C ILE A 94 -9.82 -2.21 8.86
N CYS A 95 -10.16 -3.23 8.05
CA CYS A 95 -10.26 -4.61 8.53
C CYS A 95 -8.90 -5.14 8.99
N PHE A 96 -7.80 -4.79 8.33
CA PHE A 96 -6.48 -5.24 8.76
C PHE A 96 -6.08 -4.71 10.15
N ARG A 97 -6.46 -3.48 10.48
CA ARG A 97 -6.08 -2.80 11.73
C ARG A 97 -7.06 -3.03 12.89
N ALA A 98 -8.33 -3.27 12.59
CA ALA A 98 -9.36 -3.45 13.59
C ALA A 98 -9.17 -4.75 14.40
N GLU A 99 -9.44 -4.67 15.69
CA GLU A 99 -9.38 -5.79 16.64
C GLU A 99 -10.56 -6.76 16.49
N SER A 100 -11.66 -6.30 15.88
CA SER A 100 -12.83 -7.13 15.58
C SER A 100 -13.58 -6.64 14.35
N VAL A 101 -14.43 -7.52 13.79
CA VAL A 101 -15.32 -7.15 12.68
C VAL A 101 -16.28 -6.04 13.09
N GLY A 102 -16.78 -6.07 14.33
CA GLY A 102 -17.64 -5.02 14.86
C GLY A 102 -16.95 -3.65 14.90
N GLN A 103 -15.69 -3.60 15.36
CA GLN A 103 -14.90 -2.36 15.36
C GLN A 103 -14.61 -1.88 13.93
N ALA A 104 -14.34 -2.79 12.98
CA ALA A 104 -14.15 -2.41 11.58
C ALA A 104 -15.42 -1.74 10.99
N ILE A 105 -16.61 -2.27 11.31
CA ILE A 105 -17.88 -1.68 10.89
C ILE A 105 -18.06 -0.29 11.52
N GLN A 106 -17.77 -0.13 12.82
CA GLN A 106 -17.84 1.16 13.50
C GLN A 106 -16.92 2.21 12.84
N TYR A 107 -15.72 1.84 12.43
CA TYR A 107 -14.84 2.75 11.67
C TYR A 107 -15.47 3.16 10.34
N ILE A 108 -16.05 2.22 9.59
CA ILE A 108 -16.71 2.51 8.30
C ILE A 108 -17.90 3.44 8.51
N GLU A 109 -18.75 3.16 9.51
CA GLU A 109 -19.90 4.00 9.84
C GLU A 109 -19.45 5.42 10.27
N GLY A 110 -18.40 5.51 11.08
CA GLY A 110 -17.83 6.79 11.52
C GLY A 110 -17.38 7.70 10.38
N ILE A 111 -16.84 7.13 9.29
CA ILE A 111 -16.45 7.90 8.09
C ILE A 111 -17.65 8.67 7.51
N PHE A 112 -18.84 8.08 7.54
CA PHE A 112 -20.06 8.70 6.99
C PHE A 112 -20.85 9.53 8.02
N GLN A 113 -20.55 9.39 9.31
CA GLN A 113 -21.20 10.11 10.40
C GLN A 113 -20.47 11.42 10.78
N THR A 114 -19.28 11.67 10.25
CA THR A 114 -18.46 12.81 10.66
C THR A 114 -19.11 14.13 10.23
N SER A 115 -19.26 15.05 11.18
CA SER A 115 -19.60 16.45 10.87
C SER A 115 -18.40 17.12 10.21
N LEU A 116 -18.57 17.71 9.03
CA LEU A 116 -17.52 18.44 8.31
C LEU A 116 -16.98 19.67 9.09
N THR A 117 -17.59 20.01 10.23
CA THR A 117 -17.27 21.19 11.04
C THR A 117 -16.48 20.88 12.31
N THR A 118 -16.31 19.62 12.68
CA THR A 118 -15.55 19.23 13.88
C THR A 118 -14.10 18.96 13.54
N PHE A 119 -13.19 19.77 14.10
CA PHE A 119 -11.76 19.54 14.00
C PHE A 119 -11.30 18.54 15.07
N PRO A 120 -10.35 17.64 14.76
CA PRO A 120 -9.80 16.72 15.74
C PRO A 120 -8.97 17.49 16.78
N ASP A 121 -9.08 17.08 18.06
CA ASP A 121 -8.31 17.65 19.16
C ASP A 121 -6.79 17.42 19.00
N VAL A 122 -6.42 16.37 18.27
CA VAL A 122 -5.03 16.02 17.97
C VAL A 122 -4.77 16.23 16.49
N PHE A 123 -3.92 17.21 16.16
CA PHE A 123 -3.46 17.46 14.80
C PHE A 123 -1.98 17.07 14.66
N PRO A 124 -1.66 15.91 14.06
CA PRO A 124 -0.30 15.37 14.03
C PRO A 124 0.55 16.06 12.95
N ILE A 125 0.83 17.36 13.12
CA ILE A 125 1.51 18.20 12.11
C ILE A 125 2.85 17.62 11.65
N HIS A 126 3.66 17.08 12.56
CA HIS A 126 4.96 16.50 12.22
C HIS A 126 4.84 15.26 11.33
N VAL A 127 3.81 14.43 11.56
CA VAL A 127 3.53 13.25 10.73
C VAL A 127 3.07 13.69 9.34
N LEU A 128 2.18 14.68 9.27
CA LEU A 128 1.70 15.23 7.99
C LEU A 128 2.85 15.82 7.16
N ILE A 129 3.74 16.59 7.79
CA ILE A 129 4.94 17.11 7.13
C ILE A 129 5.81 15.95 6.61
N GLY A 130 6.04 14.92 7.43
CA GLY A 130 6.79 13.73 7.03
C GLY A 130 6.19 13.02 5.82
N ILE A 131 4.86 12.82 5.82
CA ILE A 131 4.12 12.22 4.70
C ILE A 131 4.31 13.06 3.44
N VAL A 132 4.12 14.39 3.53
CA VAL A 132 4.30 15.30 2.39
C VAL A 132 5.73 15.22 1.85
N VAL A 133 6.74 15.23 2.71
CA VAL A 133 8.14 15.10 2.29
C VAL A 133 8.38 13.76 1.57
N VAL A 134 7.93 12.65 2.12
CA VAL A 134 8.10 11.32 1.49
C VAL A 134 7.39 11.25 0.14
N VAL A 135 6.14 11.72 0.08
CA VAL A 135 5.36 11.75 -1.17
C VAL A 135 6.05 12.61 -2.22
N LEU A 136 6.57 13.79 -1.86
CA LEU A 136 7.28 14.66 -2.79
C LEU A 136 8.60 14.02 -3.28
N VAL A 137 9.38 13.44 -2.38
CA VAL A 137 10.64 12.77 -2.74
C VAL A 137 10.38 11.61 -3.70
N GLU A 138 9.44 10.72 -3.37
CA GLU A 138 9.03 9.61 -4.22
C GLU A 138 8.45 10.11 -5.55
N TRP A 139 7.63 11.16 -5.55
CA TRP A 139 7.04 11.70 -6.78
C TRP A 139 8.09 12.26 -7.74
N ILE A 140 9.09 12.99 -7.23
CA ILE A 140 10.19 13.54 -8.03
C ILE A 140 11.08 12.42 -8.59
N HIS A 141 11.24 11.32 -7.86
CA HIS A 141 12.15 10.23 -8.21
C HIS A 141 11.45 9.00 -8.81
N ARG A 142 10.14 9.06 -9.10
CA ARG A 142 9.32 7.91 -9.54
C ARG A 142 9.78 7.21 -10.82
N GLU A 143 10.51 7.90 -11.69
CA GLU A 143 11.09 7.31 -12.92
C GLU A 143 12.47 6.68 -12.70
N LYS A 144 13.01 6.83 -11.48
CA LYS A 144 14.28 6.24 -11.08
C LYS A 144 14.03 4.90 -10.38
N GLN A 145 15.08 4.13 -10.15
CA GLN A 145 14.97 2.82 -9.48
C GLN A 145 14.59 2.93 -7.99
N HIS A 146 14.89 4.07 -7.35
CA HIS A 146 14.55 4.34 -5.95
C HIS A 146 14.50 5.85 -5.64
N GLY A 147 13.75 6.23 -4.60
CA GLY A 147 13.49 7.62 -4.19
C GLY A 147 14.71 8.49 -3.88
N LEU A 148 15.87 7.88 -3.61
CA LEU A 148 17.14 8.55 -3.28
C LEU A 148 18.23 8.35 -4.35
N GLN A 149 17.84 8.01 -5.58
CA GLN A 149 18.78 7.89 -6.70
C GLN A 149 19.18 9.30 -7.18
N LEU A 150 20.16 9.90 -6.51
CA LEU A 150 20.67 11.24 -6.82
C LEU A 150 21.55 11.20 -8.08
N ASP A 151 21.35 12.15 -9.00
CA ASP A 151 22.03 12.19 -10.30
C ASP A 151 23.52 12.57 -10.14
N PRO A 152 24.49 11.76 -10.63
CA PRO A 152 25.93 12.09 -10.69
C PRO A 152 26.29 13.43 -11.32
N ASN A 153 25.51 13.88 -12.30
CA ASN A 153 25.77 15.11 -13.03
C ASN A 153 25.30 16.35 -12.26
N VAL A 154 24.34 16.18 -11.34
CA VAL A 154 23.76 17.27 -10.53
C VAL A 154 24.34 17.29 -9.12
N THR A 155 24.61 16.12 -8.53
CA THR A 155 25.05 15.97 -7.15
C THR A 155 26.47 15.39 -7.09
N PRO A 156 27.48 16.19 -6.71
CA PRO A 156 28.85 15.71 -6.54
C PRO A 156 28.93 14.56 -5.55
N ARG A 157 29.91 13.65 -5.76
CA ARG A 157 30.10 12.46 -4.91
C ARG A 157 30.14 12.77 -3.40
N PRO A 158 30.89 13.79 -2.92
CA PRO A 158 30.94 14.07 -1.48
C PRO A 158 29.58 14.45 -0.90
N LEU A 159 28.81 15.28 -1.61
CA LEU A 159 27.49 15.72 -1.16
C LEU A 159 26.51 14.54 -1.07
N ARG A 160 26.52 13.65 -2.06
CA ARG A 160 25.67 12.46 -2.06
C ARG A 160 25.95 11.54 -0.86
N TRP A 161 27.22 11.23 -0.62
CA TRP A 161 27.60 10.41 0.54
C TRP A 161 27.25 11.11 1.85
N GLY A 162 27.41 12.43 1.93
CA GLY A 162 26.95 13.23 3.05
C GLY A 162 25.44 13.07 3.30
N ILE A 163 24.61 13.21 2.27
CA ILE A 163 23.15 13.02 2.36
C ILE A 163 22.83 11.60 2.86
N TYR A 164 23.43 10.57 2.28
CA TYR A 164 23.18 9.19 2.68
C TYR A 164 23.59 8.91 4.12
N MET A 165 24.78 9.37 4.53
CA MET A 165 25.24 9.21 5.91
C MET A 165 24.35 9.95 6.91
N ILE A 166 23.92 11.18 6.58
CA ILE A 166 23.00 11.95 7.44
C ILE A 166 21.67 11.21 7.55
N LEU A 167 21.08 10.75 6.45
CA LEU A 167 19.82 10.01 6.50
C LEU A 167 19.95 8.71 7.30
N SER A 168 21.01 7.93 7.08
CA SER A 168 21.27 6.72 7.88
C SER A 168 21.46 7.04 9.35
N PHE A 169 22.17 8.12 9.68
CA PHE A 169 22.32 8.59 11.06
C PHE A 169 20.98 9.01 11.66
N LEU A 170 20.14 9.77 10.95
CA LEU A 170 18.82 10.19 11.43
C LEU A 170 17.93 8.97 11.68
N VAL A 171 17.92 7.99 10.77
CA VAL A 171 17.15 6.74 10.97
C VAL A 171 17.64 6.00 12.21
N ALA A 172 18.95 5.90 12.43
CA ALA A 172 19.52 5.25 13.61
C ALA A 172 19.26 6.02 14.91
N PHE A 173 19.36 7.36 14.85
CA PHE A 173 19.19 8.24 16.01
C PHE A 173 17.72 8.33 16.46
N PHE A 174 16.78 8.31 15.51
CA PHE A 174 15.34 8.28 15.77
C PHE A 174 14.76 6.86 15.75
N MET A 175 15.60 5.83 15.84
CA MET A 175 15.14 4.46 15.99
C MET A 175 14.45 4.34 17.35
N GLY A 176 13.12 4.22 17.32
CA GLY A 176 12.32 4.07 18.54
C GLY A 176 12.53 2.72 19.22
N GLU A 177 11.82 2.51 20.33
CA GLU A 177 11.85 1.24 21.04
C GLU A 177 11.43 0.07 20.13
N PRO A 178 12.07 -1.11 20.25
CA PRO A 178 11.71 -2.28 19.47
C PRO A 178 10.24 -2.66 19.76
N ASN A 179 9.35 -2.41 18.81
CA ASN A 179 8.01 -2.98 18.87
C ASN A 179 8.09 -4.45 18.45
N PRO A 180 7.52 -5.41 19.23
CA PRO A 180 7.45 -6.79 18.79
C PRO A 180 6.79 -6.82 17.42
N PHE A 181 7.37 -7.59 16.50
CA PHE A 181 6.82 -7.75 15.17
C PHE A 181 5.34 -8.15 15.28
N ILE A 182 4.48 -7.64 14.39
CA ILE A 182 3.01 -7.80 14.46
C ILE A 182 2.58 -9.26 14.74
N TYR A 183 3.37 -10.25 14.32
CA TYR A 183 3.16 -11.69 14.58
C TYR A 183 3.22 -12.15 16.04
N PHE A 184 3.70 -11.32 16.94
CA PHE A 184 3.82 -11.63 18.38
C PHE A 184 2.88 -10.77 19.23
N GLN A 185 1.97 -10.03 18.62
CA GLN A 185 1.04 -9.13 19.30
C GLN A 185 -0.39 -9.69 19.39
N PHE A 186 -0.57 -11.00 19.18
CA PHE A 186 -1.85 -11.70 19.34
C PHE A 186 -1.81 -12.66 20.52
#